data_AF-A3X305-F1
#
_entry.id   AF-A3X305-F1
#
_cell.length_a   1.000
_cell.length_b   1.000
_cell.length_c   1.000
_cell.angle_alpha   90.00
_cell.angle_beta   90.00
_cell.angle_gamma   90.00
#
_symmetry.space_group_name_H-M   'P 1'
#
loop_
_entity.id
_entity.type
_entity.pdbx_description
1 polymer ?
#
loop_
_entity_poly.entity_id
_entity_poly.type
_entity_poly.pdbx_seq_one_letter_code
_entity_poly.pdbx_strand_id
1 'polypeptide(L)'
;MVLLSHPLHSGIPILWREPLSNISPVASDADHLFEAKSPKFGNTSMNKPAFKDSPPLTDRVNSYDEAHLASYLRLLDAAEEGADWREVAAIVFGLDVDADPDRAKRIHDSHLARARWMTEKGYRHLLERRMQ
;
A
#
# COMPACT_ATOMS: atom_id res chain seq x y z
N MET A 1 24.67 -2.01 -33.96
CA MET A 1 23.44 -2.82 -34.00
C MET A 1 23.78 -4.22 -33.52
N VAL A 2 23.64 -4.46 -32.22
CA VAL A 2 23.49 -5.79 -31.61
C VAL A 2 22.52 -5.58 -30.47
N LEU A 3 21.26 -5.97 -30.69
CA LEU A 3 20.20 -5.97 -29.69
C LEU A 3 20.41 -7.21 -28.82
N LEU A 4 20.82 -7.02 -27.57
CA LEU A 4 20.74 -8.07 -26.56
C LEU A 4 19.44 -7.88 -25.78
N SER A 5 18.41 -8.56 -26.29
CA SER A 5 17.17 -8.87 -25.59
C SER A 5 17.48 -9.48 -24.23
N HIS A 6 16.95 -8.89 -23.17
CA HIS A 6 16.83 -9.52 -21.86
C HIS A 6 15.34 -9.68 -21.53
N PRO A 7 14.87 -10.88 -21.13
CA PRO A 7 13.51 -11.07 -20.66
C PRO A 7 13.40 -10.65 -19.18
N LEU A 8 12.52 -9.71 -18.87
CA LEU A 8 12.07 -9.49 -17.49
C LEU A 8 10.99 -10.51 -17.16
N HIS A 9 11.42 -11.67 -16.68
CA HIS A 9 10.58 -12.52 -15.84
C HIS A 9 10.99 -12.22 -14.39
N SER A 10 10.23 -11.39 -13.70
CA SER A 10 10.32 -11.24 -12.25
C SER A 10 8.91 -11.12 -11.70
N GLY A 11 8.24 -12.26 -11.61
CA GLY A 11 7.21 -12.42 -10.59
C GLY A 11 7.88 -12.24 -9.23
N ILE A 12 7.36 -11.32 -8.42
CA ILE A 12 7.73 -11.24 -7.01
C ILE A 12 6.77 -12.14 -6.21
N PRO A 13 7.27 -12.90 -5.23
CA PRO A 13 6.60 -14.08 -4.70
C PRO A 13 5.53 -13.73 -3.66
N ILE A 14 4.53 -14.60 -3.61
CA ILE A 14 3.56 -14.76 -2.52
C ILE A 14 4.29 -14.72 -1.17
N LEU A 15 3.95 -13.72 -0.37
CA LEU A 15 4.33 -13.56 1.03
C LEU A 15 4.27 -14.90 1.80
N TRP A 16 5.37 -15.27 2.48
CA TRP A 16 5.49 -16.23 3.60
C TRP A 16 5.19 -17.72 3.32
N ARG A 17 6.21 -18.49 2.94
CA ARG A 17 6.25 -19.94 3.19
C ARG A 17 7.64 -20.34 3.70
N GLU A 18 7.84 -20.27 5.01
CA GLU A 18 8.88 -21.03 5.68
C GLU A 18 8.44 -22.50 5.74
N PRO A 19 9.16 -23.46 5.14
CA PRO A 19 8.95 -24.87 5.45
C PRO A 19 9.72 -25.20 6.72
N LEU A 20 9.03 -25.29 7.86
CA LEU A 20 9.58 -25.96 9.04
C LEU A 20 9.64 -27.47 8.75
N SER A 21 10.67 -27.89 8.01
CA SER A 21 11.04 -29.29 7.88
C SER A 21 12.45 -29.48 8.38
N ASN A 22 12.66 -29.33 9.70
CA ASN A 22 13.82 -29.96 10.31
C ASN A 22 13.69 -30.16 11.83
N ILE A 23 12.82 -31.06 12.29
CA ILE A 23 13.01 -31.73 13.60
C ILE A 23 12.48 -33.18 13.49
N SER A 24 13.39 -34.15 13.59
CA SER A 24 13.09 -35.56 13.89
C SER A 24 13.21 -35.80 15.42
N PRO A 25 12.64 -36.90 15.95
CA PRO A 25 11.98 -36.89 17.25
C PRO A 25 12.91 -37.28 18.41
N VAL A 26 12.77 -36.60 19.53
CA VAL A 26 13.10 -37.18 20.84
C VAL A 26 11.84 -37.09 21.71
N ALA A 27 11.41 -38.26 22.17
CA ALA A 27 10.18 -38.45 22.91
C ALA A 27 10.31 -38.02 24.38
N SER A 28 9.13 -37.74 24.96
CA SER A 28 8.78 -37.89 26.38
C SER A 28 9.43 -36.89 27.34
N ASP A 29 8.65 -35.91 27.80
CA ASP A 29 7.99 -36.06 29.09
C ASP A 29 6.98 -34.94 29.35
N ALA A 30 6.01 -35.30 30.18
CA ALA A 30 4.70 -34.72 30.36
C ALA A 30 4.66 -33.31 31.00
N ASP A 31 3.56 -32.62 30.67
CA ASP A 31 2.74 -31.80 31.56
C ASP A 31 3.43 -30.71 32.38
N HIS A 32 3.70 -29.56 31.73
CA HIS A 32 3.57 -28.27 32.42
C HIS A 32 2.85 -27.25 31.53
N LEU A 33 1.63 -26.93 31.96
CA LEU A 33 0.81 -25.80 31.51
C LEU A 33 1.67 -24.53 31.38
N PHE A 34 2.03 -24.15 30.16
CA PHE A 34 2.38 -22.78 29.83
C PHE A 34 1.11 -22.14 29.28
N GLU A 35 0.42 -21.36 30.11
CA GLU A 35 -0.69 -20.50 29.71
C GLU A 35 -0.17 -19.52 28.65
N ALA A 36 -0.27 -19.92 27.38
CA ALA A 36 -0.01 -19.05 26.26
C ALA A 36 -1.12 -17.98 26.25
N LYS A 37 -0.89 -16.87 26.96
CA LYS A 37 -1.57 -15.61 26.67
C LYS A 37 -1.27 -15.30 25.20
N SER A 38 -2.14 -15.73 24.30
CA SER A 38 -2.13 -15.31 22.91
C SER A 38 -1.99 -13.79 22.90
N PRO A 39 -1.02 -13.22 22.18
CA PRO A 39 -0.95 -11.78 22.06
C PRO A 39 -2.30 -11.36 21.48
N LYS A 40 -3.05 -10.56 22.23
CA LYS A 40 -4.16 -9.82 21.67
C LYS A 40 -3.53 -8.84 20.69
N PHE A 41 -3.26 -9.29 19.46
CA PHE A 41 -3.20 -8.40 18.33
C PHE A 41 -4.57 -7.76 18.30
N GLY A 42 -4.66 -6.57 18.92
CA GLY A 42 -5.87 -5.79 18.94
C GLY A 42 -6.40 -5.76 17.52
N ASN A 43 -7.71 -5.93 17.38
CA ASN A 43 -8.42 -5.60 16.16
C ASN A 43 -8.32 -4.07 15.94
N THR A 44 -7.11 -3.56 15.73
CA THR A 44 -6.93 -2.20 15.26
C THR A 44 -7.47 -2.22 13.84
N SER A 45 -8.77 -2.00 13.71
CA SER A 45 -9.34 -1.32 12.57
C SER A 45 -8.53 -0.04 12.46
N MET A 46 -7.45 -0.09 11.66
CA MET A 46 -6.73 1.12 11.31
C MET A 46 -7.75 1.97 10.59
N ASN A 47 -8.27 2.96 11.28
CA ASN A 47 -9.18 3.95 10.73
C ASN A 47 -8.43 4.67 9.61
N LYS A 48 -8.58 4.16 8.38
CA LYS A 48 -7.96 4.73 7.20
C LYS A 48 -8.52 6.14 7.02
N PRO A 49 -7.66 7.18 6.92
CA PRO A 49 -8.17 8.53 6.78
C PRO A 49 -9.09 8.60 5.56
N ALA A 50 -10.24 9.24 5.74
CA ALA A 50 -11.26 9.33 4.72
C ALA A 50 -10.77 10.23 3.58
N PHE A 51 -10.99 9.78 2.35
CA PHE A 51 -10.66 10.54 1.17
C PHE A 51 -11.72 11.60 0.86
N LYS A 52 -11.25 12.75 0.38
CA LYS A 52 -12.07 13.72 -0.34
C LYS A 52 -12.21 13.28 -1.80
N ASP A 53 -13.13 13.90 -2.53
CA ASP A 53 -13.29 13.62 -3.96
C ASP A 53 -12.06 14.03 -4.78
N SER A 54 -11.27 14.96 -4.27
CA SER A 54 -9.99 15.38 -4.83
C SER A 54 -9.06 15.86 -3.72
N PRO A 55 -7.75 15.59 -3.81
CA PRO A 55 -6.79 16.14 -2.87
C PRO A 55 -6.74 17.68 -2.99
N PRO A 56 -6.51 18.40 -1.88
CA PRO A 56 -6.27 19.85 -1.94
C PRO A 56 -5.04 20.14 -2.82
N LEU A 57 -5.23 20.95 -3.86
CA LEU A 57 -4.17 21.36 -4.79
C LEU A 57 -3.40 22.55 -4.22
N THR A 58 -2.50 22.27 -3.27
CA THR A 58 -1.60 23.27 -2.69
C THR A 58 -0.19 23.14 -3.27
N ASP A 59 0.54 24.26 -3.36
CA ASP A 59 1.92 24.30 -3.86
C ASP A 59 2.93 23.62 -2.92
N ARG A 60 2.53 23.37 -1.66
CA ARG A 60 3.30 22.59 -0.70
C ARG A 60 2.56 21.35 -0.24
N VAL A 61 3.30 20.42 0.34
CA VAL A 61 2.71 19.27 1.04
C VAL A 61 1.90 19.78 2.21
N ASN A 62 0.71 19.21 2.40
CA ASN A 62 -0.17 19.53 3.50
C ASN A 62 -0.49 18.28 4.33
N SER A 63 -1.24 18.45 5.42
CA SER A 63 -1.61 17.35 6.32
C SER A 63 -2.46 16.26 5.66
N TYR A 64 -3.22 16.59 4.61
CA TYR A 64 -3.94 15.59 3.82
C TYR A 64 -2.97 14.70 3.05
N ASP A 65 -1.97 15.28 2.39
CA ASP A 65 -0.95 14.50 1.67
C ASP A 65 -0.18 13.58 2.62
N GLU A 66 0.19 14.07 3.82
CA GLU A 66 0.88 13.29 4.84
C GLU A 66 0.05 12.12 5.35
N ALA A 67 -1.24 12.36 5.64
CA ALA A 67 -2.15 11.32 6.09
C ALA A 67 -2.37 10.21 5.04
N HIS A 68 -2.26 10.53 3.75
CA HIS A 68 -2.55 9.61 2.65
C HIS A 68 -1.30 9.06 1.95
N LEU A 69 -0.09 9.29 2.48
CA LEU A 69 1.17 8.91 1.83
C LEU A 69 1.22 7.41 1.46
N ALA A 70 0.82 6.53 2.38
CA ALA A 70 0.79 5.09 2.12
C ALA A 70 -0.18 4.71 0.98
N SER A 71 -1.29 5.44 0.84
CA SER A 71 -2.23 5.21 -0.25
C SER A 71 -1.71 5.76 -1.57
N TYR A 72 -1.02 6.91 -1.57
CA TYR A 72 -0.34 7.42 -2.76
C TYR A 72 0.70 6.45 -3.30
N LEU A 73 1.48 5.80 -2.42
CA LEU A 73 2.43 4.76 -2.83
C LEU A 73 1.73 3.58 -3.52
N ARG A 74 0.60 3.11 -2.98
CA ARG A 74 -0.21 2.05 -3.62
C ARG A 74 -0.77 2.45 -4.98
N LEU A 75 -1.19 3.71 -5.15
CA LEU A 75 -1.66 4.21 -6.44
C LEU A 75 -0.53 4.24 -7.48
N LEU A 76 0.67 4.65 -7.08
CA LEU A 76 1.83 4.70 -7.97
C LEU A 76 2.27 3.30 -8.39
N ASP A 77 2.32 2.37 -7.44
CA ASP A 77 2.65 0.97 -7.66
C ASP A 77 1.67 0.31 -8.65
N ALA A 78 0.36 0.44 -8.40
CA ALA A 78 -0.67 -0.08 -9.28
C ALA A 78 -0.64 0.55 -10.69
N ALA A 79 -0.28 1.84 -10.79
CA ALA A 79 -0.14 2.51 -12.07
C ALA A 79 1.08 2.02 -12.87
N GLU A 80 2.18 1.67 -12.20
CA GLU A 80 3.38 1.09 -12.83
C GLU A 80 3.12 -0.34 -13.31
N GLU A 81 2.33 -1.11 -12.55
CA GLU A 81 1.88 -2.46 -12.92
C GLU A 81 0.79 -2.46 -14.02
N GLY A 82 0.22 -1.30 -14.34
CA GLY A 82 -0.86 -1.18 -15.33
C GLY A 82 -2.20 -1.77 -14.85
N ALA A 83 -2.44 -1.80 -13.55
CA ALA A 83 -3.68 -2.31 -12.96
C ALA A 83 -4.93 -1.53 -13.42
N ASP A 84 -6.10 -2.18 -13.42
CA ASP A 84 -7.36 -1.52 -13.73
C ASP A 84 -7.70 -0.50 -12.63
N TRP A 85 -7.90 0.76 -13.02
CA TRP A 85 -8.27 1.84 -12.13
C TRP A 85 -9.52 1.54 -11.30
N ARG A 86 -10.44 0.70 -11.80
CA ARG A 86 -11.66 0.31 -11.07
C ARG A 86 -11.34 -0.52 -9.84
N GLU A 87 -10.48 -1.53 -10.00
CA GLU A 87 -10.03 -2.38 -8.90
C GLU A 87 -9.25 -1.55 -7.87
N VAL A 88 -8.34 -0.70 -8.37
CA VAL A 88 -7.60 0.24 -7.53
C VAL A 88 -8.57 1.17 -6.77
N ALA A 89 -9.62 1.67 -7.43
CA ALA A 89 -10.56 2.57 -6.79
C ALA A 89 -11.39 1.89 -5.69
N ALA A 90 -11.84 0.66 -5.93
CA ALA A 90 -12.55 -0.14 -4.93
C ALA A 90 -11.66 -0.46 -3.72
N ILE A 91 -10.42 -0.90 -3.94
CA ILE A 91 -9.52 -1.35 -2.86
C ILE A 91 -8.91 -0.15 -2.12
N VAL A 92 -8.43 0.86 -2.85
CA VAL A 92 -7.70 1.99 -2.27
C VAL A 92 -8.65 3.06 -1.74
N PHE A 93 -9.81 3.31 -2.33
CA PHE A 93 -10.74 4.33 -1.82
C PHE A 93 -11.98 3.76 -1.13
N GLY A 94 -12.21 2.44 -1.22
CA GLY A 94 -13.43 1.83 -0.67
C GLY A 94 -14.68 2.25 -1.43
N LEU A 95 -14.54 2.59 -2.71
CA LEU A 95 -15.65 3.08 -3.53
C LEU A 95 -16.43 1.92 -4.13
N ASP A 96 -17.75 2.07 -4.19
CA ASP A 96 -18.59 1.31 -5.10
C ASP A 96 -18.47 1.95 -6.49
N VAL A 97 -17.69 1.31 -7.35
CA VAL A 97 -17.39 1.82 -8.70
C VAL A 97 -18.59 1.67 -9.62
N ASP A 98 -19.45 0.67 -9.42
CA ASP A 98 -20.60 0.42 -10.29
C ASP A 98 -21.75 1.39 -9.99
N ALA A 99 -21.86 1.86 -8.74
CA ALA A 99 -22.85 2.85 -8.34
C ALA A 99 -22.61 4.25 -8.95
N ASP A 100 -21.35 4.69 -9.04
CA ASP A 100 -20.97 5.96 -9.69
C ASP A 100 -19.57 5.87 -10.33
N PRO A 101 -19.48 5.28 -11.54
CA PRO A 101 -18.19 5.05 -12.21
C PRO A 101 -17.44 6.34 -12.51
N ASP A 102 -18.16 7.40 -12.89
CA ASP A 102 -17.56 8.67 -13.27
C ASP A 102 -16.94 9.37 -12.06
N ARG A 103 -17.62 9.37 -10.91
CA ARG A 103 -17.04 9.90 -9.67
C ARG A 103 -15.86 9.06 -9.22
N ALA A 104 -15.98 7.73 -9.25
CA ALA A 104 -14.87 6.85 -8.87
C ALA A 104 -13.62 7.11 -9.73
N LYS A 105 -13.81 7.29 -11.03
CA LYS A 105 -12.71 7.61 -11.94
C LYS A 105 -12.08 8.96 -11.64
N ARG A 106 -12.88 10.00 -11.38
CA ARG A 106 -12.35 11.34 -11.00
C ARG A 106 -11.55 11.30 -9.70
N ILE A 107 -12.03 10.56 -8.70
CA ILE A 107 -11.32 10.38 -7.43
C ILE A 107 -9.98 9.68 -7.70
N HIS A 108 -9.99 8.57 -8.42
CA HIS A 108 -8.77 7.85 -8.78
C HIS A 108 -7.76 8.76 -9.49
N ASP A 109 -8.17 9.42 -10.57
CA ASP A 109 -7.26 10.20 -11.42
C ASP A 109 -6.67 11.41 -10.68
N SER A 110 -7.48 12.12 -9.89
CA SER A 110 -7.00 13.28 -9.13
C SER A 110 -6.00 12.91 -8.04
N HIS A 111 -6.22 11.79 -7.35
CA HIS A 111 -5.29 11.29 -6.32
C HIS A 111 -4.02 10.71 -6.95
N LEU A 112 -4.12 10.00 -8.08
CA LEU A 112 -2.94 9.53 -8.81
C LEU A 112 -2.11 10.71 -9.34
N ALA A 113 -2.75 11.75 -9.87
CA ALA A 113 -2.06 12.97 -10.30
C ALA A 113 -1.33 13.64 -9.14
N ARG A 114 -1.96 13.73 -7.96
CA ARG A 114 -1.31 14.29 -6.78
C ARG A 114 -0.18 13.40 -6.26
N ALA A 115 -0.33 12.08 -6.31
CA ALA A 115 0.72 11.12 -5.95
C ALA A 115 1.95 11.30 -6.86
N ARG A 116 1.77 11.51 -8.16
CA ARG A 116 2.86 11.84 -9.09
C ARG A 116 3.51 13.18 -8.76
N TRP A 117 2.73 14.21 -8.44
CA TRP A 117 3.29 15.48 -7.96
C TRP A 117 4.12 15.31 -6.68
N MET A 118 3.73 14.40 -5.78
CA MET A 118 4.51 14.09 -4.57
C MET A 118 5.90 13.53 -4.90
N THR A 119 6.05 12.71 -5.95
CA THR A 119 7.36 12.18 -6.36
C THR A 119 8.23 13.23 -7.05
N GLU A 120 7.62 14.16 -7.79
CA GLU A 120 8.35 15.17 -8.55
C GLU A 120 8.73 16.41 -7.72
N LYS A 121 7.83 16.85 -6.84
CA LYS A 121 7.90 18.13 -6.11
C LYS A 121 7.71 17.94 -4.61
N GLY A 122 6.67 17.22 -4.20
CA GLY A 122 6.26 17.14 -2.80
C GLY A 122 7.32 16.57 -1.85
N TYR A 123 8.09 15.57 -2.28
CA TYR A 123 9.10 14.93 -1.43
C TYR A 123 10.16 15.91 -0.88
N ARG A 124 10.49 16.97 -1.62
CA ARG A 124 11.47 17.98 -1.16
C ARG A 124 10.99 18.70 0.10
N HIS A 125 9.69 19.03 0.17
CA HIS A 125 9.10 19.67 1.35
C HIS A 125 9.13 18.76 2.58
N LEU A 126 9.01 17.44 2.40
CA LEU A 126 9.13 16.47 3.50
C LEU A 126 10.56 16.43 4.06
N LEU A 127 11.57 16.55 3.19
CA LEU A 127 12.98 16.61 3.60
C LEU A 127 13.29 17.92 4.33
N GLU A 128 12.83 19.06 3.80
CA GLU A 128 13.00 20.37 4.42
C GLU A 128 12.45 20.40 5.86
N ARG A 129 11.28 19.82 6.10
CA ARG A 129 10.67 19.77 7.44
C ARG A 129 11.49 18.94 8.43
N ARG A 130 12.11 17.85 7.98
CA ARG A 130 12.89 16.94 8.86
C ARG A 130 14.22 17.56 9.30
N MET A 131 14.66 18.61 8.64
CA MET A 131 15.91 19.33 8.93
C MET A 131 15.72 20.53 9.87
N GLN A 132 14.51 20.75 10.37
CA GLN A 132 14.14 21.80 11.33
C GLN A 132 13.83 21.17 12.69
#